data_AF-A0A4V2ASB5-F1
#
_entry.id   AF-A0A4V2ASB5-F1
#
_cell.length_a   1.000
_cell.length_b   1.000
_cell.length_c   1.000
_cell.angle_alpha   90.00
_cell.angle_beta   90.00
_cell.angle_gamma   90.00
#
_symmetry.space_group_name_H-M   'P 1'
#
loop_
_entity.id
_entity.type
_entity.pdbx_description
1 polymer ?
#
loop_
_entity_poly.entity_id
_entity_poly.type
_entity_poly.pdbx_seq_one_letter_code
_entity_poly.pdbx_strand_id
1 'polypeptide(L)'
;MTASNNGLYSPLFEHDACGIGFVANIKGNKSHQNISDALTILENMEHRGACGCENNSGDGAGIMLQLPHEFFFDECLKLGVH
;
A
#
# COMPACT_ATOMS: atom_id res chain seq x y z
N MET A 1 -43.71 0.30 9.03
CA MET A 1 -42.85 -0.48 9.96
C MET A 1 -41.62 0.36 10.22
N THR A 2 -41.58 1.04 11.37
CA THR A 2 -40.54 2.01 11.73
C THR A 2 -39.39 1.29 12.40
N ALA A 3 -38.24 1.21 11.73
CA ALA A 3 -37.03 0.71 12.36
C ALA A 3 -36.63 1.66 13.50
N SER A 4 -36.59 1.12 14.72
CA SER A 4 -35.99 1.73 15.90
C SER A 4 -34.51 2.03 15.62
N ASN A 5 -34.18 3.30 15.38
CA ASN A 5 -32.84 3.76 15.08
C ASN A 5 -32.05 3.96 16.40
N ASN A 6 -31.33 2.92 16.81
CA ASN A 6 -30.61 2.86 18.09
C ASN A 6 -29.28 3.65 18.09
N GLY A 7 -29.32 4.98 17.95
CA GLY A 7 -28.16 5.85 18.17
C GLY A 7 -28.05 7.04 17.20
N LEU A 8 -27.01 7.87 17.40
CA LEU A 8 -26.67 9.00 16.50
C LEU A 8 -25.99 8.55 15.19
N TYR A 9 -25.79 7.25 15.01
CA TYR A 9 -25.19 6.68 13.80
C TYR A 9 -26.14 6.84 12.60
N SER A 10 -25.61 7.32 11.48
CA SER A 10 -26.32 7.41 10.20
C SER A 10 -25.49 6.68 9.14
N PRO A 11 -25.98 5.56 8.57
CA PRO A 11 -25.28 4.81 7.52
C PRO A 11 -24.93 5.63 6.28
N LEU A 12 -25.62 6.77 6.07
CA LEU A 12 -25.35 7.69 4.95
C LEU A 12 -23.95 8.34 5.04
N PHE A 13 -23.28 8.28 6.20
CA PHE A 13 -21.93 8.81 6.39
C PHE A 13 -20.86 7.72 6.48
N GLU A 14 -21.18 6.45 6.23
CA GLU A 14 -20.20 5.35 6.22
C GLU A 14 -19.38 5.36 4.92
N HIS A 15 -18.05 5.41 5.04
CA HIS A 15 -17.12 5.46 3.90
C HIS A 15 -15.92 4.53 4.16
N ASP A 16 -15.58 3.68 3.18
CA ASP A 16 -14.39 2.83 3.24
C ASP A 16 -13.10 3.63 3.01
N ALA A 17 -12.20 3.59 3.99
CA ALA A 17 -10.98 4.38 4.05
C ALA A 17 -9.71 3.60 3.64
N CYS A 18 -9.76 2.77 2.60
CA CYS A 18 -8.56 2.04 2.13
C CYS A 18 -8.36 2.11 0.60
N GLY A 19 -7.18 2.55 0.17
CA GLY A 19 -6.73 2.60 -1.22
C GLY A 19 -5.92 1.38 -1.64
N ILE A 20 -6.17 0.88 -2.87
CA ILE A 20 -5.32 -0.12 -3.53
C ILE A 20 -5.06 0.28 -4.98
N GLY A 21 -3.89 -0.08 -5.50
CA GLY A 21 -3.50 0.12 -6.89
C GLY A 21 -2.44 -0.89 -7.31
N PHE A 22 -2.16 -0.96 -8.60
CA PHE A 22 -1.13 -1.86 -9.14
C PHE A 22 -0.44 -1.23 -10.34
N VAL A 23 0.79 -1.67 -10.59
CA VAL A 23 1.58 -1.35 -11.79
C VAL A 23 1.96 -2.65 -12.45
N ALA A 24 1.84 -2.71 -13.77
CA ALA A 24 2.22 -3.88 -14.55
C ALA A 24 2.96 -3.46 -15.83
N ASN A 25 4.10 -4.09 -16.08
CA ASN A 25 4.78 -3.98 -17.36
C ASN A 25 4.20 -5.02 -18.33
N ILE A 26 3.46 -4.59 -19.35
CA ILE A 26 2.77 -5.48 -20.31
C ILE A 26 3.75 -6.40 -21.06
N LYS A 27 5.01 -5.97 -21.23
CA LYS A 27 6.07 -6.77 -21.88
C LYS A 27 6.79 -7.71 -20.91
N GLY A 28 6.47 -7.65 -19.61
CA GLY A 28 7.10 -8.48 -18.58
C GLY A 28 8.53 -8.05 -18.20
N ASN A 29 8.98 -6.88 -18.66
CA ASN A 29 10.33 -6.40 -18.35
C ASN A 29 10.41 -5.95 -16.88
N LYS A 30 11.37 -6.50 -16.14
CA LYS A 30 11.71 -6.06 -14.79
C LYS A 30 12.39 -4.70 -14.86
N SER A 31 11.91 -3.74 -14.05
CA SER A 31 12.47 -2.40 -13.98
C SER A 31 12.21 -1.80 -12.62
N HIS A 32 13.19 -1.07 -12.09
CA HIS A 32 13.02 -0.29 -10.87
C HIS A 32 11.95 0.81 -11.02
N GLN A 33 11.67 1.24 -12.26
CA GLN A 33 10.57 2.18 -12.55
C GLN A 33 9.22 1.67 -12.02
N ASN A 34 8.94 0.37 -12.12
CA ASN A 34 7.69 -0.20 -11.63
C ASN A 34 7.53 -0.01 -10.11
N ILE A 35 8.63 0.00 -9.36
CA ILE A 35 8.65 0.23 -7.91
C ILE A 35 8.38 1.72 -7.63
N SER A 36 9.08 2.61 -8.34
CA SER A 36 8.88 4.06 -8.24
C SER A 36 7.45 4.49 -8.56
N ASP A 37 6.85 3.89 -9.60
CA ASP A 37 5.46 4.13 -9.96
C ASP A 37 4.50 3.63 -8.87
N ALA A 38 4.77 2.45 -8.27
CA ALA A 38 3.96 1.92 -7.17
C ALA A 38 4.03 2.80 -5.90
N LEU A 39 5.20 3.38 -5.60
CA LEU A 39 5.35 4.34 -4.50
C LEU A 39 4.57 5.63 -4.78
N THR A 40 4.62 6.13 -6.02
CA THR A 40 3.84 7.29 -6.44
C THR A 40 2.33 7.04 -6.30
N ILE A 41 1.86 5.82 -6.58
CA ILE A 41 0.47 5.44 -6.33
C ILE A 41 0.13 5.53 -4.83
N LEU A 42 0.99 5.00 -3.95
CA LEU A 42 0.77 5.07 -2.50
C LEU A 42 0.71 6.51 -1.99
N GLU A 43 1.64 7.37 -2.42
CA GLU A 43 1.64 8.80 -2.06
C GLU A 43 0.34 9.49 -2.47
N ASN A 44 -0.17 9.17 -3.66
CA ASN A 44 -1.44 9.71 -4.13
C ASN A 44 -2.67 9.15 -3.37
N MET A 45 -2.52 8.06 -2.62
CA MET A 45 -3.57 7.47 -1.79
C MET A 45 -3.59 7.98 -0.34
N GLU A 46 -2.68 8.90 0.04
CA GLU A 46 -2.59 9.43 1.40
C GLU A 46 -3.91 10.00 1.92
N HIS A 47 -4.68 10.68 1.07
CA HIS A 47 -6.00 11.23 1.43
C HIS A 47 -7.05 10.17 1.81
N ARG A 48 -6.76 8.89 1.57
CA ARG A 48 -7.57 7.75 1.98
C ARG A 48 -6.95 6.98 3.14
N GLY A 49 -5.75 7.33 3.58
CA GLY A 49 -5.09 6.68 4.71
C GLY A 49 -5.71 7.11 6.04
N ALA A 50 -5.64 6.23 7.03
CA ALA A 50 -5.89 6.60 8.41
C ALA A 50 -4.63 7.27 8.99
N CYS A 51 -4.80 8.47 9.53
CA CYS A 51 -3.74 9.21 10.22
C CYS A 51 -3.67 8.81 11.70
N GLY A 52 -2.45 8.65 12.22
CA GLY A 52 -2.23 8.48 13.65
C GLY A 52 -2.34 9.81 14.43
N CYS A 53 -1.97 9.78 15.72
CA CYS A 53 -2.02 10.96 16.58
C CYS A 53 -0.94 12.01 16.27
N GLU A 54 0.13 11.62 15.56
CA GLU A 54 1.24 12.48 15.17
C GLU A 54 1.31 12.60 13.64
N ASN A 55 1.79 13.75 13.14
CA ASN A 55 1.91 14.03 11.70
C ASN A 55 2.82 13.06 10.92
N ASN A 56 3.66 12.28 11.61
CA ASN A 56 4.58 11.32 11.02
C ASN A 56 4.12 9.86 11.22
N SER A 57 2.86 9.66 11.63
CA SER A 57 2.30 8.34 11.93
C SER A 57 1.06 8.06 11.08
N GLY A 58 0.93 6.82 10.63
CA GLY A 58 -0.23 6.30 9.93
C GLY A 58 -0.42 4.82 10.24
N ASP A 59 -1.61 4.29 9.97
CA ASP A 59 -1.96 2.91 10.34
C ASP A 59 -1.15 1.86 9.54
N GLY A 60 -0.81 2.18 8.28
CA GLY A 60 0.06 1.36 7.47
C GLY A 60 -0.08 1.59 5.96
N ALA A 61 1.04 1.46 5.25
CA ALA A 61 1.11 1.43 3.79
C ALA A 61 2.15 0.39 3.37
N GLY A 62 1.99 -0.20 2.19
CA GLY A 62 2.93 -1.21 1.70
C GLY A 62 2.76 -1.53 0.23
N ILE A 63 3.82 -2.05 -0.36
CA ILE A 63 3.84 -2.58 -1.73
C ILE A 63 4.19 -4.07 -1.71
N MET A 64 3.66 -4.80 -2.68
CA MET A 64 4.04 -6.18 -2.96
C MET A 64 4.73 -6.23 -4.32
N LEU A 65 5.89 -6.89 -4.38
CA LEU A 65 6.71 -7.00 -5.58
C LEU A 65 7.27 -8.43 -5.74
N GLN A 66 7.70 -8.77 -6.95
CA GLN A 66 8.41 -10.04 -7.20
C GLN A 66 9.72 -10.07 -6.43
N LEU A 67 10.12 -11.25 -5.93
CA LEU A 67 11.39 -11.42 -5.21
C LEU A 67 12.57 -10.80 -6.01
N PRO A 68 13.26 -9.78 -5.47
CA PRO A 68 14.40 -9.15 -6.12
C PRO A 68 15.63 -10.07 -6.00
N HIS A 69 15.64 -11.13 -6.81
CA HIS A 69 16.63 -12.21 -6.71
C HIS A 69 18.08 -11.72 -6.79
N GLU A 70 18.38 -10.79 -7.71
CA GLU A 70 19.72 -10.21 -7.88
C GLU A 70 20.19 -9.51 -6.60
N PHE A 71 19.32 -8.71 -5.97
CA PHE A 71 19.63 -8.06 -4.69
C PHE A 71 19.93 -9.08 -3.59
N PHE A 72 19.06 -10.09 -3.42
CA PHE A 72 19.28 -11.11 -2.38
C PHE A 72 20.52 -11.97 -2.65
N PHE A 73 20.80 -12.28 -3.91
CA PHE A 73 21.99 -13.02 -4.29
C PHE A 73 23.26 -12.24 -3.95
N ASP A 74 23.31 -10.95 -4.30
CA ASP A 74 24.44 -10.08 -3.97
C ASP A 74 24.66 -9.95 -2.46
N GLU A 75 23.59 -9.88 -1.67
CA GLU A 75 23.68 -9.88 -0.20
C GLU A 75 24.17 -11.22 0.36
N CYS A 76 23.72 -12.35 -0.19
CA CYS A 76 24.22 -13.67 0.20
C CYS A 76 25.74 -13.79 -0.04
N LEU A 77 26.22 -13.31 -1.20
CA LEU A 77 27.65 -13.31 -1.52
C LEU A 77 28.47 -12.50 -0.51
N LYS A 78 27.98 -11.31 -0.11
CA LYS A 78 28.63 -10.47 0.91
C LYS A 78 28.71 -11.16 2.28
N LEU A 79 27.73 -11.99 2.58
CA LEU A 79 27.65 -12.77 3.83
C LEU A 79 28.41 -14.10 3.77
N GLY A 80 29.02 -14.46 2.63
CA GLY A 80 29.73 -15.73 2.45
C GLY A 80 28.80 -16.94 2.31
N VAL A 81 27.54 -16.71 1.93
CA VAL A 81 26.56 -17.75 1.60
C VAL A 81 26.59 -17.98 0.09
N HIS A 82 26.81 -19.23 -0.32
CA HIS A 82 26.95 -19.65 -1.72
C HIS A 82 25.81 -20.57 -2.16
#